data_AF-A0A259H9H4-F1
#
_entry.id   AF-A0A259H9H4-F1
#
_cell.length_a   1.000
_cell.length_b   1.000
_cell.length_c   1.000
_cell.angle_alpha   90.00
_cell.angle_beta   90.00
_cell.angle_gamma   90.00
#
_symmetry.space_group_name_H-M   'P 1'
#
loop_
_entity.id
_entity.type
_entity.pdbx_description
1 polymer ?
#
loop_
_entity_poly.entity_id
_entity_poly.type
_entity_poly.pdbx_seq_one_letter_code
_entity_poly.pdbx_strand_id
1 'polypeptide(L)'
;MSMLEYLKSYELYVIAGLSLFIIWFSLNTLSYYRAEKRRVKHLHRFAKEGEVEAQSHLARRYQKGNMVKQSCHKAAFWYQKAAFGGDKEAKGMLEVFSKQAKNKKKC
;
A
#
# COMPACT_ATOMS: atom_id res chain seq x y z
N MET A 1 -49.91 2.02 22.18
CA MET A 1 -48.51 1.68 21.84
C MET A 1 -47.75 1.51 23.14
N SER A 2 -47.28 0.30 23.44
CA SER A 2 -46.68 -0.01 24.74
C SER A 2 -45.20 0.41 24.79
N MET A 3 -44.70 0.76 25.98
CA MET A 3 -43.30 1.15 26.21
C MET A 3 -42.29 0.08 25.69
N LEU A 4 -42.69 -1.20 25.70
CA LEU A 4 -41.91 -2.32 25.19
C LEU A 4 -41.79 -2.32 23.66
N GLU A 5 -42.81 -1.85 22.91
CA GLU A 5 -42.76 -1.72 21.45
C GLU A 5 -41.80 -0.62 21.02
N TYR A 6 -41.70 0.45 21.80
CA TYR A 6 -40.79 1.58 21.56
C TYR A 6 -39.31 1.21 21.80
N LEU A 7 -39.03 0.41 22.84
CA LEU A 7 -37.67 -0.05 23.12
C LEU A 7 -37.16 -0.97 22.00
N LYS A 8 -38.02 -1.86 21.50
CA LYS A 8 -37.68 -2.83 20.44
C LYS A 8 -37.46 -2.17 19.08
N SER A 9 -38.17 -1.08 18.79
CA SER A 9 -37.94 -0.31 17.56
C SER A 9 -36.61 0.43 17.59
N TYR A 10 -36.21 0.99 18.74
CA TYR A 10 -34.91 1.65 18.91
C TYR A 10 -33.72 0.70 18.67
N GLU A 11 -33.77 -0.52 19.21
CA GLU A 11 -32.72 -1.53 18.96
C GLU A 11 -32.56 -1.84 17.47
N LEU A 12 -33.67 -1.96 16.73
CA LEU A 12 -33.64 -2.22 15.29
C LEU A 12 -32.97 -1.08 14.51
N TYR A 13 -33.27 0.18 14.84
CA TYR A 13 -32.65 1.35 14.20
C TYR A 13 -31.16 1.44 14.49
N VAL A 14 -30.73 1.13 15.71
CA VAL A 14 -29.31 1.12 16.09
C VAL A 14 -28.55 0.05 15.30
N ILE A 15 -29.10 -1.18 15.22
CA ILE A 15 -28.49 -2.27 14.44
C ILE A 15 -28.42 -1.92 12.95
N ALA A 16 -29.49 -1.34 12.39
CA ALA A 16 -29.50 -0.91 10.99
C ALA A 16 -28.45 0.18 10.73
N GLY A 17 -28.33 1.17 11.61
CA GLY A 17 -27.33 2.23 11.51
C GLY A 17 -25.89 1.68 11.56
N LEU A 18 -25.59 0.78 12.50
CA LEU A 18 -24.28 0.13 12.59
C LEU A 18 -23.98 -0.72 11.34
N SER A 19 -24.98 -1.43 10.83
CA SER A 19 -24.84 -2.24 9.61
C SER A 19 -24.52 -1.36 8.39
N LEU A 20 -25.25 -0.25 8.23
CA LEU A 20 -24.99 0.71 7.16
C LEU A 20 -23.60 1.35 7.30
N PHE A 21 -23.17 1.66 8.52
CA PHE A 21 -21.82 2.19 8.78
C PHE A 21 -20.73 1.18 8.43
N ILE A 22 -20.90 -0.09 8.81
CA ILE A 22 -19.95 -1.17 8.46
C ILE A 22 -19.90 -1.39 6.95
N ILE A 23 -21.04 -1.39 6.27
CA ILE A 23 -21.11 -1.49 4.80
C ILE A 23 -20.38 -0.30 4.17
N TRP A 24 -20.66 0.92 4.60
CA TRP A 24 -19.98 2.10 4.10
C TRP A 24 -18.47 2.06 4.34
N PHE A 25 -18.03 1.66 5.56
CA PHE A 25 -16.62 1.56 5.92
C PHE A 25 -15.90 0.47 5.12
N SER A 26 -16.52 -0.69 4.94
CA SER A 26 -15.97 -1.78 4.14
C SER A 26 -15.90 -1.43 2.65
N LEU A 27 -16.91 -0.76 2.10
CA LEU A 27 -16.88 -0.25 0.73
C LEU A 27 -15.81 0.82 0.53
N ASN A 28 -15.64 1.73 1.50
CA ASN A 28 -14.59 2.74 1.49
C ASN A 28 -13.20 2.09 1.52
N THR A 29 -12.98 1.14 2.44
CA THR A 29 -11.74 0.37 2.57
C THR A 29 -11.43 -0.43 1.29
N LEU A 30 -12.44 -1.07 0.72
CA LEU A 30 -12.31 -1.83 -0.53
C LEU A 30 -11.98 -0.92 -1.72
N SER A 31 -12.57 0.28 -1.77
CA SER A 31 -12.25 1.29 -2.79
C SER A 31 -10.77 1.73 -2.69
N TYR A 32 -10.30 2.02 -1.47
CA TYR A 32 -8.91 2.37 -1.19
C TYR A 32 -7.94 1.25 -1.64
N TYR A 33 -8.22 0.00 -1.24
CA TYR A 33 -7.39 -1.15 -1.60
C TYR A 33 -7.33 -1.37 -3.13
N ARG A 34 -8.47 -1.25 -3.82
CA ARG A 34 -8.53 -1.33 -5.29
C ARG A 34 -7.74 -0.22 -5.99
N ALA A 35 -7.79 1.01 -5.47
CA ALA A 35 -7.02 2.13 -6.00
C ALA A 35 -5.51 1.88 -5.86
N GLU A 36 -5.06 1.42 -4.69
CA GLU A 36 -3.63 1.15 -4.47
C GLU A 36 -3.11 -0.02 -5.32
N LYS A 37 -3.92 -1.08 -5.51
CA LYS A 37 -3.56 -2.19 -6.40
C LYS A 37 -3.39 -1.73 -7.85
N ARG A 38 -4.25 -0.81 -8.32
CA ARG A 38 -4.10 -0.18 -9.64
C ARG A 38 -2.84 0.67 -9.72
N ARG A 39 -2.53 1.48 -8.70
CA ARG A 39 -1.30 2.28 -8.64
C ARG A 39 -0.04 1.42 -8.78
N VAL A 40 0.06 0.32 -8.05
CA VAL A 40 1.19 -0.62 -8.17
C VAL A 40 1.27 -1.24 -9.57
N LYS A 41 0.14 -1.56 -10.19
CA LYS A 41 0.12 -2.06 -11.58
C LYS A 41 0.67 -1.03 -12.56
N HIS A 42 0.31 0.25 -12.41
CA HIS A 42 0.84 1.33 -13.25
C HIS A 42 2.34 1.56 -12.99
N LEU A 43 2.78 1.57 -11.73
CA LEU A 43 4.21 1.62 -11.39
C LEU A 43 5.00 0.51 -12.07
N HIS A 44 4.46 -0.71 -12.10
CA HIS A 44 5.09 -1.83 -12.79
C HIS A 44 5.22 -1.62 -14.30
N ARG A 45 4.27 -0.93 -14.93
CA ARG A 45 4.31 -0.60 -16.35
C ARG A 45 5.35 0.49 -16.61
N PHE A 46 5.24 1.63 -15.93
CA PHE A 46 6.15 2.77 -16.10
C PHE A 46 7.60 2.43 -15.75
N ALA A 47 7.82 1.65 -14.69
CA ALA A 47 9.17 1.19 -14.34
C ALA A 47 9.80 0.30 -15.42
N LYS A 48 8.99 -0.47 -16.15
CA LYS A 48 9.45 -1.26 -17.32
C LYS A 48 9.71 -0.40 -18.55
N GLU A 49 8.92 0.66 -18.74
CA GLU A 49 9.11 1.65 -19.81
C GLU A 49 10.35 2.53 -19.58
N GLY A 50 10.96 2.46 -18.40
CA GLY A 50 12.23 3.14 -18.09
C GLY A 50 12.08 4.41 -17.26
N GLU A 51 10.86 4.74 -16.85
CA GLU A 51 10.59 5.94 -16.05
C GLU A 51 11.25 5.83 -14.67
N VAL A 52 12.17 6.75 -14.41
CA VAL A 52 13.08 6.69 -13.26
C VAL A 52 12.32 6.82 -11.93
N GLU A 53 11.36 7.75 -11.86
CA GLU A 53 10.52 7.96 -10.67
C GLU A 53 9.64 6.73 -10.37
N ALA A 54 9.08 6.10 -11.40
CA ALA A 54 8.31 4.88 -11.23
C ALA A 54 9.17 3.72 -10.70
N GLN A 55 10.44 3.62 -11.13
CA GLN A 55 11.38 2.62 -10.64
C GLN A 55 11.71 2.83 -9.15
N SER A 56 11.99 4.06 -8.71
CA SER A 56 12.29 4.35 -7.30
C SER A 56 11.06 4.17 -6.41
N HIS A 57 9.87 4.56 -6.88
CA HIS A 57 8.62 4.29 -6.18
C HIS A 57 8.31 2.80 -6.06
N LEU A 58 8.50 2.02 -7.13
CA LEU A 58 8.29 0.58 -7.10
C LEU A 58 9.29 -0.11 -6.15
N ALA A 59 10.54 0.33 -6.13
CA ALA A 59 11.55 -0.15 -5.20
C ALA A 59 11.11 0.03 -3.74
N ARG A 60 10.59 1.22 -3.39
CA ARG A 60 10.05 1.52 -2.06
C ARG A 60 8.86 0.64 -1.69
N ARG A 61 8.00 0.30 -2.67
CA ARG A 61 6.88 -0.64 -2.45
C ARG A 61 7.39 -2.04 -2.09
N TYR A 62 8.39 -2.54 -2.81
CA TYR A 62 9.03 -3.81 -2.51
C TYR A 62 9.78 -3.82 -1.17
N GLN A 63 10.37 -2.68 -0.79
CA GLN A 63 11.05 -2.55 0.49
C GLN A 63 10.07 -2.66 1.67
N LYS A 64 8.91 -1.99 1.59
CA LYS A 64 7.91 -1.94 2.68
C LYS A 64 6.90 -3.08 2.65
N GLY A 65 6.75 -3.76 1.52
CA GLY A 65 5.68 -4.75 1.33
C GLY A 65 4.30 -4.11 1.08
N ASN A 66 4.27 -2.86 0.64
CA ASN A 66 3.01 -2.13 0.43
C ASN A 66 2.35 -2.59 -0.87
N MET A 67 1.31 -3.43 -0.77
CA MET A 67 0.55 -4.00 -1.90
C MET A 67 1.37 -4.89 -2.84
N VAL A 68 2.60 -5.20 -2.48
CA VAL A 68 3.48 -6.19 -3.12
C VAL A 68 4.13 -7.02 -2.01
N LYS A 69 4.52 -8.26 -2.32
CA LYS A 69 5.29 -9.06 -1.36
C LYS A 69 6.61 -8.35 -1.09
N GLN A 70 6.90 -8.10 0.18
CA GLN A 70 8.17 -7.51 0.60
C GLN A 70 9.32 -8.32 0.02
N SER A 71 10.23 -7.66 -0.69
CA SER A 71 11.36 -8.31 -1.31
C SER A 71 12.49 -7.33 -1.51
N CYS A 72 13.53 -7.58 -0.74
CA CYS A 72 14.68 -6.73 -0.65
C CYS A 72 15.58 -6.83 -1.89
N HIS A 73 15.70 -8.03 -2.45
CA HIS A 73 16.32 -8.24 -3.75
C HIS A 73 15.63 -7.43 -4.86
N LYS A 74 14.28 -7.48 -4.93
CA LYS A 74 13.53 -6.70 -5.93
C LYS A 74 13.63 -5.19 -5.68
N ALA A 75 13.60 -4.76 -4.42
CA ALA A 75 13.80 -3.35 -4.08
C ALA A 75 15.17 -2.85 -4.56
N ALA A 76 16.25 -3.58 -4.26
CA ALA A 76 17.60 -3.21 -4.69
C ALA A 76 17.73 -3.15 -6.22
N PHE A 77 17.15 -4.12 -6.93
CA PHE A 77 17.15 -4.14 -8.40
C PHE A 77 16.51 -2.87 -8.99
N TRP A 78 15.34 -2.47 -8.50
CA TRP A 78 14.65 -1.27 -8.99
C TRP A 78 15.34 0.03 -8.56
N TYR A 79 15.89 0.09 -7.34
CA TYR A 79 16.71 1.22 -6.92
C TYR A 79 17.98 1.37 -7.75
N GLN A 80 18.61 0.27 -8.14
CA GLN A 80 19.80 0.31 -8.99
C GLN A 80 19.48 0.88 -10.37
N LYS A 81 18.35 0.47 -10.98
CA LYS A 81 17.89 1.03 -12.25
C LYS A 81 17.59 2.53 -12.13
N ALA A 82 16.87 2.93 -11.08
CA ALA A 82 16.55 4.34 -10.87
C ALA A 82 17.81 5.18 -10.63
N ALA A 83 18.76 4.68 -9.84
CA ALA A 83 20.04 5.34 -9.59
C ALA A 83 20.87 5.50 -10.87
N PHE A 84 20.83 4.51 -11.78
CA PHE A 84 21.45 4.62 -13.10
C PHE A 84 20.79 5.69 -13.97
N GLY A 85 19.47 5.86 -13.83
CA GLY A 85 18.71 6.94 -14.46
C GLY A 85 18.90 8.34 -13.84
N GLY A 86 19.79 8.48 -12.86
CA GLY A 86 20.12 9.78 -12.23
C GLY A 86 19.29 10.12 -10.99
N ASP A 87 18.46 9.20 -10.48
CA ASP A 87 17.69 9.42 -9.25
C ASP A 87 18.61 9.38 -8.01
N LYS A 88 18.79 10.55 -7.42
CA LYS A 88 19.60 10.75 -6.21
C LYS A 88 18.99 10.08 -4.98
N GLU A 89 17.67 10.04 -4.88
CA GLU A 89 16.97 9.37 -3.78
C GLU A 89 17.20 7.85 -3.88
N ALA A 90 17.07 7.29 -5.09
CA ALA A 90 17.34 5.88 -5.33
C ALA A 90 18.78 5.49 -5.01
N LYS A 91 19.76 6.34 -5.36
CA LYS A 91 21.17 6.12 -5.01
C LYS A 91 21.38 6.11 -3.49
N GLY A 92 20.83 7.08 -2.77
CA GLY A 92 20.91 7.11 -1.30
C GLY A 92 20.24 5.90 -0.65
N MET A 93 19.08 5.48 -1.16
CA MET A 93 18.37 4.30 -0.68
C MET A 93 19.13 3.00 -0.94
N LEU A 94 19.82 2.87 -2.07
CA LEU A 94 20.66 1.73 -2.39
C LEU A 94 21.87 1.62 -1.44
N GLU A 95 22.49 2.77 -1.10
CA GLU A 95 23.57 2.80 -0.11
C GLU A 95 23.09 2.36 1.27
N VAL A 96 21.94 2.86 1.74
CA VAL A 96 21.31 2.42 3.00
C VAL A 96 21.00 0.92 2.95
N PHE A 97 20.46 0.43 1.84
CA PHE A 97 20.12 -0.98 1.67
C PHE A 97 21.38 -1.88 1.72
N SER A 98 22.48 -1.46 1.08
CA SER A 98 23.76 -2.19 1.14
C SER A 98 24.32 -2.27 2.57
N LYS A 99 24.13 -1.20 3.37
CA LYS A 99 24.52 -1.17 4.79
C LYS A 99 23.61 -2.05 5.65
N GLN A 100 22.31 -2.08 5.38
CA GLN A 100 21.35 -2.93 6.09
C GLN A 100 21.56 -4.42 5.79
N ALA A 101 21.90 -4.77 4.55
CA ALA A 101 22.25 -6.14 4.16
C ALA A 101 23.50 -6.65 4.93
N LYS A 102 24.50 -5.80 5.12
CA LYS A 102 25.67 -6.11 5.98
C LYS A 102 25.30 -6.27 7.46
N ASN A 103 24.25 -5.59 7.90
CA ASN A 103 23.77 -5.63 9.29
C ASN A 103 22.68 -6.69 9.57
N LYS A 104 22.35 -7.56 8.60
CA LYS A 104 21.41 -8.71 8.70
C LYS A 104 20.08 -8.46 9.45
N LYS A 105 19.61 -7.21 9.56
CA LYS A 105 18.55 -6.85 10.54
C LYS A 105 17.22 -6.41 9.95
N LYS A 106 17.05 -6.33 8.64
CA LYS A 106 15.76 -5.97 8.07
C LYS A 106 15.75 -6.34 6.62
N CYS A 107 15.32 -7.58 6.37
CA CYS A 107 14.88 -8.26 5.17
C CYS A 107 14.93 -9.77 5.50
#